data_AF-A0A6V8SFU2-F1
#
_entry.id   AF-A0A6V8SFU2-F1
#
_cell.length_a   1.000
_cell.length_b   1.000
_cell.length_c   1.000
_cell.angle_alpha   90.00
_cell.angle_beta   90.00
_cell.angle_gamma   90.00
#
_symmetry.space_group_name_H-M   'P 1'
#
loop_
_entity.id
_entity.type
_entity.pdbx_description
1 polymer ?
#
loop_
_entity_poly.entity_id
_entity_poly.type
_entity_poly.pdbx_seq_one_letter_code
_entity_poly.pdbx_strand_id
1 'polypeptide(L)' 'MTIFDNLSPEDALILTNAIAIALAKDKNADEINVLGNFIVGVGCLLLTLASQKQFIATDVNPTGNNNNNPGDDIFVG' A
#
# COMPACT_ATOMS: atom_id res chain seq x y z
N MET A 1 -3.51 -13.72 -5.88
CA MET A 1 -2.47 -14.63 -5.40
C MET A 1 -1.14 -13.93 -5.56
N THR A 2 -0.53 -13.49 -4.47
CA THR A 2 0.82 -12.94 -4.52
C THR A 2 1.84 -14.06 -4.49
N ILE A 3 3.08 -13.77 -4.90
CA ILE A 3 4.19 -14.72 -4.83
C ILE A 3 4.57 -15.10 -3.38
N PHE A 4 4.03 -14.40 -2.38
CA PHE A 4 4.32 -14.61 -0.97
C PHE A 4 3.22 -15.39 -0.23
N ASP A 5 2.09 -15.69 -0.88
CA ASP A 5 0.92 -16.32 -0.22
C ASP A 5 1.20 -17.73 0.33
N ASN A 6 2.30 -18.37 -0.10
CA ASN A 6 2.71 -19.71 0.32
C ASN A 6 3.91 -19.71 1.29
N LEU A 7 4.40 -18.55 1.71
CA LEU A 7 5.48 -18.46 2.70
C LEU A 7 4.91 -18.36 4.10
N SER A 8 5.46 -19.12 5.05
CA SER A 8 5.26 -18.82 6.46
C SER A 8 5.93 -17.46 6.81
N PRO A 9 5.52 -16.80 7.90
CA PRO A 9 6.20 -15.60 8.38
C PRO A 9 7.71 -15.82 8.58
N GLU A 10 8.10 -17.00 9.06
CA GLU A 10 9.49 -17.39 9.27
C GLU A 10 10.24 -17.53 7.93
N ASP A 11 9.63 -18.16 6.92
CA ASP A 11 10.24 -18.27 5.58
C ASP A 11 10.42 -16.91 4.93
N ALA A 12 9.45 -16.02 5.09
CA ALA A 12 9.54 -14.64 4.59
C ALA A 12 10.68 -13.87 5.26
N LEU A 13 10.88 -14.05 6.58
CA LEU A 13 11.98 -13.43 7.31
C LEU A 13 13.34 -13.96 6.82
N ILE A 14 13.46 -15.28 6.63
CA ILE A 14 14.69 -15.91 6.11
C ILE A 14 15.00 -15.38 4.71
N LEU A 15 13.99 -15.35 3.83
CA LEU A 15 14.14 -14.88 2.45
C LEU A 15 14.57 -13.42 2.39
N THR A 16 13.93 -12.54 3.16
CA THR A 16 14.27 -11.11 3.17
C THR A 16 15.68 -10.85 3.71
N ASN A 17 16.10 -11.60 4.72
CA ASN A 17 17.48 -11.52 5.21
C ASN A 17 18.50 -12.00 4.16
N ALA A 18 18.20 -13.10 3.44
CA ALA A 18 19.05 -13.57 2.35
C ALA A 18 19.20 -12.53 1.23
N ILE A 19 18.10 -11.84 0.87
CA ILE A 19 18.12 -10.74 -0.11
C ILE A 19 18.98 -9.57 0.41
N ALA A 20 18.81 -9.16 1.67
CA ALA A 20 19.59 -8.07 2.24
C ALA A 20 21.11 -8.36 2.22
N ILE A 21 21.52 -9.57 2.61
CA ILE A 21 22.91 -10.02 2.56
C ILE A 21 23.44 -10.00 1.13
N ALA A 22 22.67 -10.52 0.17
CA ALA A 22 23.08 -10.56 -1.23
C ALA A 22 23.24 -9.15 -1.83
N LEU A 23 22.36 -8.21 -1.47
CA LEU A 23 22.42 -6.81 -1.92
C LEU A 23 23.58 -6.03 -1.29
N ALA A 24 23.94 -6.36 -0.04
CA ALA A 24 25.02 -5.70 0.70
C ALA A 24 26.41 -6.26 0.36
N LYS A 25 26.48 -7.43 -0.29
CA LYS A 25 27.74 -8.09 -0.59
C LYS A 25 28.67 -7.19 -1.42
N ASP A 26 29.94 -7.15 -1.01
CA ASP A 26 31.01 -6.39 -1.66
C ASP A 26 30.78 -4.87 -1.73
N LYS A 27 29.90 -4.33 -0.86
CA LYS A 27 29.61 -2.89 -0.73
C LYS A 27 30.11 -2.32 0.59
N ASN A 28 30.46 -1.04 0.58
CA ASN A 28 30.74 -0.29 1.80
C ASN A 28 29.45 0.23 2.46
N ALA A 29 29.59 0.80 3.67
CA ALA A 29 28.46 1.28 4.46
C ALA A 29 27.66 2.39 3.76
N ASP A 30 28.32 3.30 3.05
CA ASP A 30 27.65 4.41 2.35
C ASP A 30 26.81 3.89 1.18
N GLU A 31 27.35 2.95 0.41
CA GLU A 31 26.64 2.29 -0.69
C GLU A 31 25.43 1.49 -0.19
N ILE A 32 25.56 0.77 0.92
CA ILE A 32 24.47 0.04 1.56
C ILE A 32 23.39 1.01 2.04
N ASN A 33 23.77 2.14 2.64
CA ASN A 33 22.83 3.16 3.11
C ASN A 33 22.03 3.79 1.97
N VAL A 34 22.70 4.12 0.86
CA VAL A 34 22.02 4.67 -0.33
C VAL A 34 21.05 3.64 -0.91
N LEU A 35 21.47 2.38 -1.05
CA LEU A 35 20.62 1.31 -1.56
C LEU A 35 19.42 1.02 -0.65
N GLY A 36 19.64 0.97 0.66
CA GLY A 36 18.59 0.76 1.66
C GLY A 36 17.56 1.89 1.63
N ASN A 37 18.01 3.15 1.61
CA ASN A 37 17.13 4.32 1.51
C ASN A 37 16.32 4.32 0.20
N PHE A 38 16.92 3.90 -0.91
CA PHE A 38 16.20 3.74 -2.18
C PHE A 38 15.06 2.71 -2.07
N ILE A 39 15.33 1.51 -1.52
CA ILE A 39 14.32 0.46 -1.33
C ILE A 39 13.20 0.93 -0.40
N VAL A 40 13.53 1.60 0.70
CA VAL A 40 12.54 2.19 1.62
C VAL A 40 11.65 3.19 0.88
N GLY A 41 12.26 4.10 0.11
CA GLY A 41 11.52 5.09 -0.68
C GLY A 41 10.54 4.45 -1.68
N VAL A 42 10.98 3.45 -2.43
CA VAL A 42 10.11 2.68 -3.34
C VAL A 42 8.95 2.02 -2.59
N GLY A 43 9.23 1.39 -1.44
CA GLY A 43 8.21 0.79 -0.59
C GLY A 43 7.14 1.79 -0.13
N CYS A 44 7.55 2.96 0.33
CA CYS A 44 6.63 4.04 0.73
C CYS A 44 5.73 4.49 -0.43
N LEU A 45 6.28 4.64 -1.63
CA LEU A 45 5.51 5.03 -2.82
C LEU A 45 4.50 3.96 -3.22
N LEU A 46 4.88 2.68 -3.17
CA LEU A 46 3.97 1.56 -3.46
C LEU A 46 2.81 1.50 -2.46
N LEU A 47 3.09 1.67 -1.16
CA LEU A 47 2.06 1.73 -0.13
C LEU A 47 1.12 2.92 -0.32
N THR A 48 1.66 4.09 -0.68
CA THR A 48 0.87 5.28 -0.99
C THR A 48 -0.03 5.07 -2.20
N LEU A 49 0.47 4.42 -3.25
CA LEU A 49 -0.33 4.10 -4.42
C LEU A 49 -1.45 3.08 -4.09
N ALA A 50 -1.15 2.09 -3.25
CA ALA A 50 -2.14 1.12 -2.79
C ALA A 50 -3.26 1.78 -1.99
N SER A 51 -2.93 2.69 -1.06
CA SER A 51 -3.94 3.42 -0.28
C SER A 51 -4.81 4.31 -1.17
N GLN A 52 -4.22 5.01 -2.16
CA GLN A 52 -4.98 5.79 -3.13
C GLN A 52 -5.95 4.93 -3.95
N LYS A 53 -5.52 3.74 -4.40
CA LYS A 53 -6.40 2.81 -5.12
C LYS A 53 -7.56 2.32 -4.26
N GLN A 54 -7.32 2.01 -2.99
CA GLN A 54 -8.36 1.57 -2.05
C GLN A 54 -9.36 2.68 -1.73
N PHE A 55 -8.87 3.91 -1.55
CA PHE A 55 -9.71 5.08 -1.32
C PHE A 55 -10.66 5.32 -2.50
N ILE A 56 -10.14 5.37 -3.73
CA ILE A 56 -10.96 5.53 -4.94
C ILE A 56 -11.98 4.40 -5.09
N ALA A 57 -11.59 3.14 -4.83
CA ALA A 57 -12.51 2.00 -4.91
C ALA A 57 -13.65 2.09 -3.88
N THR A 58 -13.41 2.70 -2.73
CA THR A 58 -14.41 2.89 -1.67
C THR A 58 -15.37 4.03 -2.01
N ASP A 59 -14.85 5.15 -2.52
CA ASP A 59 -15.66 6.31 -2.92
C ASP A 59 -16.54 6.06 -4.15
N VAL A 60 -16.14 5.15 -5.05
CA VAL A 60 -16.89 4.81 -6.27
C VAL A 60 -18.02 3.80 -6.00
N ASN A 61 -18.27 3.39 -4.75
CA ASN A 61 -19.43 2.58 -4.39
C ASN A 61 -20.58 3.51 -3.95
N PRO A 62 -21.50 3.91 -4.86
CA PRO A 62 -22.56 4.83 -4.50
C PRO A 62 -23.61 4.01 -3.77
N THR A 63 -23.55 3.96 -2.45
CA THR A 63 -24.71 3.58 -1.64
C THR A 63 -25.70 4.75 -1.67
N GLY A 64 -26.22 5.06 -2.86
CA GLY A 64 -27.34 5.95 -3.07
C GLY A 64 -28.60 5.21 -2.67
N ASN A 65 -28.94 5.23 -1.38
CA ASN A 65 -30.28 4.90 -0.92
C ASN A 65 -31.21 6.07 -1.30
N ASN A 66 -31.64 6.12 -2.57
CA ASN A 66 -32.63 7.08 -3.03
C ASN A 66 -34.04 6.56 -2.76
N ASN A 67 -34.51 6.69 -1.53
CA ASN A 67 -35.94 6.80 -1.28
C ASN A 67 -36.30 8.29 -1.27
N ASN A 68 -36.41 8.85 -2.48
CA ASN A 68 -36.87 10.21 -2.69
C ASN A 68 -38.38 10.27 -2.34
N ASN A 69 -38.74 10.89 -1.21
CA ASN A 69 -40.10 11.39 -1.02
C ASN A 69 -40.11 12.88 -1.47
N PRO A 70 -40.74 13.23 -2.60
CA PRO A 70 -40.85 14.62 -3.02
C PRO A 70 -41.96 15.26 -2.18
N GLY A 71 -41.60 15.87 -1.06
CA GLY A 71 -42.57 16.36 -0.07
C GLY A 71 -42.31 17.74 0.49
N ASP A 72 -41.09 18.05 0.93
CA ASP A 72 -40.94 19.13 1.93
C ASP A 72 -39.97 20.22 1.47
N ASP A 73 -40.30 20.85 0.35
CA ASP A 73 -39.85 22.21 0.02
C ASP A 73 -40.76 23.19 0.79
N ILE A 74 -40.48 23.47 2.07
CA ILE A 74 -41.08 24.62 2.75
C ILE A 74 -40.02 25.71 2.91
N PHE A 75 -40.12 26.71 2.03
CA PHE A 75 -39.54 28.03 2.22
C PHE A 75 -40.16 28.69 3.45
N VAL A 76 -39.32 29.11 4.41
CA VAL A 76 -39.56 30.24 5.31
C VAL A 76 -38.18 30.88 5.50
N GLY A 77 -37.87 32.00 4.87
CA GLY A 77 -38.36 33.32 5.29
C GLY A 77 -37.33 33.90 6.25
#